data_AF-A0A3M1YAZ7-F1
#
_entry.id   AF-A0A3M1YAZ7-F1
#
_cell.length_a   1.000
_cell.length_b   1.000
_cell.length_c   1.000
_cell.angle_alpha   90.00
_cell.angle_beta   90.00
_cell.angle_gamma   90.00
#
_symmetry.space_group_name_H-M   'P 1'
#
loop_
_entity.id
_entity.type
_entity.pdbx_description
1 polymer ?
#
loop_
_entity_poly.entity_id
_entity_poly.type
_entity_poly.pdbx_seq_one_letter_code
_entity_poly.pdbx_strand_id
1 'polypeptide(L)'
;MSLPNHISDCHKLIQQLMEQNNQLVDQNNQLVDQNNQLVERVKELEARLNQNSNNSSKPPSTDLVKSRRLAALKSKKKKPSGGQKGHKGNTLRMVPLEELSHIEQVKPERCRCGKRLLHLPMEVQARRQVFDMPDPKLEVTEYQQMACTCPECGAKNVGAFPHEVNAPVQYGQGVRALMVMLAVKCQLS
;
A
#
# COMPACT_ATOMS: atom_id res chain seq x y z
N MET A 1 -7.14 33.91 -37.47
CA MET A 1 -8.61 33.94 -37.55
C MET A 1 -8.99 35.18 -38.32
N SER A 2 -9.55 35.04 -39.51
CA SER A 2 -10.07 36.18 -40.26
C SER A 2 -11.38 36.64 -39.61
N LEU A 3 -11.44 37.90 -39.19
CA LEU A 3 -12.67 38.48 -38.68
C LEU A 3 -13.70 38.57 -39.82
N PRO A 4 -15.00 38.36 -39.54
CA PRO A 4 -16.02 38.51 -40.56
C PRO A 4 -16.06 39.96 -41.06
N ASN A 5 -16.15 40.15 -42.38
CA ASN A 5 -16.18 41.48 -43.01
C ASN A 5 -17.60 41.97 -43.33
N HIS A 6 -18.63 41.16 -43.05
CA HIS A 6 -20.04 41.50 -43.23
C HIS A 6 -20.74 41.63 -41.89
N ILE A 7 -21.58 42.67 -41.77
CA ILE A 7 -22.31 43.01 -40.53
C ILE A 7 -23.16 41.82 -40.03
N SER A 8 -23.77 41.06 -40.95
CA SER A 8 -24.57 39.86 -40.59
C SER A 8 -23.73 38.78 -39.92
N ASP A 9 -22.50 38.56 -40.39
CA ASP A 9 -21.60 37.54 -39.85
C ASP A 9 -20.97 37.97 -38.53
N CYS A 10 -20.68 39.28 -38.37
CA CYS A 10 -20.31 39.85 -37.07
C CYS A 10 -21.42 39.66 -36.03
N HIS A 11 -22.69 39.84 -36.42
CA HIS A 11 -23.83 39.67 -35.50
C HIS A 11 -23.99 38.21 -35.05
N LYS A 12 -23.82 37.25 -35.97
CA LYS A 12 -23.82 35.81 -35.64
C LYS A 12 -22.67 35.45 -34.70
N LEU A 13 -21.47 35.99 -34.93
CA LEU A 13 -20.31 35.74 -34.08
C LEU A 13 -20.52 36.30 -32.66
N ILE A 14 -21.11 37.50 -32.54
CA ILE A 14 -21.45 38.09 -31.24
C ILE A 14 -22.45 37.21 -30.49
N GLN A 15 -23.50 36.73 -31.16
CA GLN A 15 -24.48 35.81 -30.54
C GLN A 15 -23.82 34.51 -30.07
N GLN A 16 -22.94 33.93 -30.88
CA GLN A 16 -22.19 32.71 -30.52
C GLN A 16 -21.27 32.95 -29.31
N LEU A 17 -20.55 34.08 -29.27
CA LEU A 17 -19.68 34.43 -28.15
C LEU A 17 -20.46 34.70 -26.87
N MET A 18 -21.65 35.30 -26.96
CA MET A 18 -22.54 35.50 -25.81
C MET A 18 -23.03 34.16 -25.25
N GLU A 19 -23.44 33.24 -26.12
CA GLU A 19 -23.86 31.90 -25.72
C GLU A 19 -22.72 31.12 -25.05
N GLN A 20 -21.52 31.16 -25.63
CA GLN A 20 -20.34 30.54 -25.04
C GLN A 20 -19.97 31.16 -23.68
N ASN A 21 -20.08 32.48 -23.54
CA ASN A 21 -19.83 33.14 -22.26
C ASN A 21 -20.85 32.72 -21.19
N ASN A 22 -22.13 32.62 -21.54
CA ASN A 22 -23.15 32.15 -20.61
C ASN A 22 -22.86 30.71 -20.15
N GLN A 23 -22.51 29.83 -21.09
CA GLN A 23 -22.13 28.44 -20.78
C GLN A 23 -20.90 28.36 -19.86
N LEU A 24 -19.88 29.21 -20.09
CA LEU A 24 -18.70 29.27 -19.24
C LEU A 24 -19.01 29.81 -17.83
N VAL A 25 -19.94 30.77 -17.72
CA VAL A 25 -20.39 31.29 -16.42
C VAL A 25 -21.11 30.19 -15.64
N ASP A 26 -22.00 29.43 -16.28
CA ASP A 26 -22.73 28.34 -15.64
C ASP A 26 -21.77 27.23 -15.15
N GLN A 27 -20.78 26.86 -15.98
CA GLN A 27 -19.75 25.89 -15.59
C GLN A 27 -18.90 26.38 -14.41
N ASN A 28 -18.52 27.66 -14.40
CA ASN A 28 -17.77 28.23 -13.28
C ASN A 28 -18.59 28.21 -11.99
N ASN A 29 -19.87 28.55 -12.05
CA ASN A 29 -20.74 28.52 -10.87
C ASN A 29 -20.86 27.10 -10.30
N GLN A 30 -21.04 26.09 -11.16
CA GLN A 30 -21.07 24.68 -10.74
C GLN A 30 -19.75 24.23 -10.08
N LEU A 31 -18.61 24.64 -10.63
CA LEU A 31 -17.29 24.31 -10.07
C LEU A 31 -17.03 25.01 -8.73
N VAL A 32 -17.52 26.23 -8.57
CA VAL A 32 -17.45 26.97 -7.30
C VAL A 32 -18.28 26.27 -6.22
N ASP A 33 -19.49 25.84 -6.55
CA ASP A 33 -20.36 25.12 -5.61
C ASP A 33 -19.75 23.78 -5.18
N GLN A 34 -19.21 23.01 -6.13
CA GLN A 34 -18.51 21.76 -5.83
C GLN A 34 -17.27 22.00 -4.94
N ASN A 35 -16.48 23.03 -5.22
CA ASN A 35 -15.34 23.38 -4.38
C ASN A 35 -15.77 23.75 -2.96
N ASN A 36 -16.85 24.52 -2.81
CA ASN A 36 -17.35 24.90 -1.48
C ASN A 36 -17.78 23.67 -0.67
N GLN A 37 -18.49 22.72 -1.31
CA GLN A 37 -18.89 21.46 -0.66
C GLN A 37 -17.68 20.61 -0.25
N LEU A 38 -16.66 20.52 -1.10
CA LEU A 38 -15.43 19.79 -0.80
C LEU A 38 -14.64 20.44 0.33
N VAL A 39 -14.51 21.77 0.34
CA VAL A 39 -13.83 22.52 1.39
C VAL A 39 -14.54 22.33 2.74
N GLU A 40 -15.86 22.38 2.76
CA GLU A 40 -16.64 22.13 3.98
C GLU A 40 -16.41 20.69 4.49
N ARG A 41 -16.43 19.71 3.57
CA ARG A 41 -16.20 18.31 3.93
C ARG A 41 -14.80 18.06 4.48
N VAL A 42 -13.78 18.67 3.88
CA VAL A 42 -12.40 18.60 4.37
C VAL A 42 -12.31 19.19 5.77
N LYS A 43 -12.90 20.36 6.01
CA LYS A 43 -12.93 21.02 7.33
C LYS A 43 -13.60 20.14 8.39
N GLU A 44 -14.70 19.47 8.08
CA GLU A 44 -15.34 18.51 8.99
C GLU A 44 -14.44 17.32 9.33
N LEU A 45 -13.80 16.73 8.31
CA LEU A 45 -12.91 15.57 8.48
C LEU A 45 -11.67 15.94 9.30
N GLU A 46 -11.06 17.09 9.03
CA GLU A 46 -9.95 17.63 9.81
C GLU A 46 -10.36 17.91 11.27
N ALA A 47 -11.56 18.47 11.50
CA ALA A 47 -12.07 18.69 12.84
C ALA A 47 -12.27 17.37 13.60
N ARG A 48 -12.75 16.32 12.94
CA ARG A 48 -12.89 14.97 13.53
C ARG A 48 -11.53 14.36 13.85
N LEU A 49 -10.55 14.46 12.95
CA LEU A 49 -9.19 13.95 13.18
C LEU A 49 -8.46 14.70 14.30
N ASN A 50 -8.73 16.00 14.46
CA ASN A 50 -8.15 16.82 15.51
C ASN A 50 -8.83 16.68 16.88
N GLN A 51 -9.88 15.86 17.02
CA GLN A 51 -10.44 15.53 18.32
C GLN A 51 -9.57 14.49 19.03
N ASN A 52 -8.70 14.98 19.91
CA ASN A 52 -8.04 14.15 20.93
C ASN A 52 -8.86 14.16 22.23
N SER A 53 -8.66 13.15 23.08
CA SER A 53 -9.35 12.98 24.37
C SER A 53 -9.13 14.12 25.39
N ASN A 54 -8.40 15.17 25.01
CA ASN A 54 -8.11 16.34 25.81
C ASN A 54 -8.97 17.57 25.43
N ASN A 55 -9.82 17.46 24.40
CA ASN A 55 -10.74 18.52 23.95
C ASN A 55 -12.19 18.02 23.72
N SER A 56 -12.53 16.84 24.21
CA SER A 56 -13.92 16.37 24.22
C SER A 56 -14.53 16.80 25.55
N SER A 57 -15.50 17.71 25.51
CA SER A 57 -16.28 18.21 26.64
C SER A 57 -17.19 17.11 27.23
N LYS A 58 -16.63 15.95 27.57
CA LYS A 58 -17.29 14.96 28.42
C LYS A 58 -17.09 15.40 29.87
N PRO A 59 -18.16 15.62 30.64
CA PRO A 59 -18.04 15.99 32.04
C PRO A 59 -17.30 14.89 32.81
N PRO A 60 -16.45 15.23 33.79
CA PRO A 60 -15.58 14.29 34.50
C PRO A 60 -16.34 13.40 35.51
N SER A 61 -17.66 13.28 35.41
CA SER A 61 -18.52 12.61 36.40
C SER A 61 -18.79 11.12 36.10
N THR A 62 -18.07 10.50 35.17
CA THR A 62 -18.42 9.13 34.71
C THR A 62 -17.27 8.12 34.78
N ASP A 63 -16.21 8.41 35.53
CA ASP A 63 -15.25 7.36 35.94
C ASP A 63 -14.92 7.50 37.44
N LEU A 64 -15.76 6.88 38.26
CA LEU A 64 -15.45 6.57 39.65
C LEU A 64 -14.46 5.40 39.71
N VAL A 65 -13.20 5.63 39.37
CA VAL A 65 -12.10 4.79 39.85
C VAL A 65 -10.97 5.70 40.33
N LYS A 66 -10.89 5.84 41.66
CA LYS A 66 -9.90 6.61 42.41
C LYS A 66 -8.48 6.43 41.84
N SER A 67 -7.92 7.48 41.26
CA SER A 67 -6.47 7.55 41.03
C SER A 67 -5.87 8.69 41.86
N ARG A 68 -4.90 8.32 42.71
CA ARG A 68 -4.11 9.19 43.58
C ARG A 68 -3.56 10.37 42.80
N ARG A 69 -3.55 11.56 43.43
CA ARG A 69 -2.82 12.76 42.98
C ARG A 69 -1.45 12.36 42.40
N LEU A 70 -1.31 12.44 41.08
CA LEU A 70 0.00 12.27 40.45
C LEU A 70 0.76 13.58 40.62
N ALA A 71 1.79 13.52 41.47
CA ALA A 71 2.81 14.53 41.59
C ALA A 71 3.35 14.95 40.21
N ALA A 72 3.66 16.24 40.08
CA ALA A 72 4.28 16.91 38.94
C ALA A 72 4.89 15.97 37.90
N LEU A 73 4.22 15.83 36.74
CA LEU A 73 4.77 15.12 35.60
C LEU A 73 5.98 15.89 35.09
N LYS A 74 7.17 15.46 35.53
CA LYS A 74 8.47 15.81 34.95
C LYS A 74 8.35 15.73 33.42
N SER A 75 8.93 16.71 32.72
CA SER A 75 9.02 16.72 31.26
C SER A 75 9.42 15.33 30.78
N LYS A 76 8.56 14.68 29.99
CA LYS A 76 8.84 13.36 29.44
C LYS A 76 10.12 13.50 28.62
N LYS A 77 11.24 13.00 29.16
CA LYS A 77 12.48 12.82 28.39
C LYS A 77 12.09 12.15 27.08
N LYS A 78 12.49 12.74 25.95
CA LYS A 78 12.34 12.14 24.61
C LYS A 78 12.75 10.68 24.75
N LYS A 79 11.77 9.76 24.66
CA LYS A 79 12.09 8.33 24.67
C LYS A 79 13.00 8.11 23.46
N PRO A 80 14.15 7.44 23.63
CA PRO A 80 14.95 7.08 22.47
C PRO A 80 14.06 6.29 21.50
N SER A 81 14.08 6.66 20.23
CA SER A 81 13.43 5.89 19.18
C SER A 81 14.11 4.53 19.07
N GLY A 82 13.33 3.46 19.03
CA GLY A 82 13.84 2.09 18.94
C GLY A 82 13.14 1.11 19.88
N GLY A 83 13.45 -0.17 19.70
CA GLY A 83 12.99 -1.24 20.61
C GLY A 83 13.52 -1.04 22.04
N GLN A 84 12.99 -1.78 23.01
CA GLN A 84 13.46 -1.65 24.39
C GLN A 84 14.97 -1.98 24.47
N LYS A 85 15.67 -1.34 25.39
CA LYS A 85 17.12 -1.51 25.58
C LYS A 85 17.44 -3.00 25.79
N GLY A 86 18.24 -3.58 24.89
CA GLY A 86 18.62 -5.00 24.91
C GLY A 86 17.90 -5.89 23.90
N HIS A 87 16.85 -5.41 23.20
CA HIS A 87 16.26 -6.17 22.09
C HIS A 87 17.20 -6.14 20.88
N LYS A 88 17.51 -7.32 20.35
CA LYS A 88 18.22 -7.46 19.08
C LYS A 88 17.29 -7.02 17.95
N GLY A 89 17.73 -6.05 17.16
CA GLY A 89 16.99 -5.64 15.95
C GLY A 89 16.91 -6.80 14.95
N ASN A 90 15.76 -6.98 14.33
CA ASN A 90 15.52 -8.01 13.31
C ASN A 90 15.41 -7.39 11.90
N THR A 91 16.28 -6.43 11.59
CA THR A 91 16.30 -5.75 10.29
C THR A 91 16.79 -6.69 9.20
N LEU A 92 16.13 -6.69 8.04
CA LEU A 92 16.59 -7.42 6.86
C LEU A 92 18.00 -6.98 6.46
N ARG A 93 18.83 -7.95 6.10
CA ARG A 93 20.20 -7.72 5.64
C ARG A 93 20.24 -7.74 4.12
N MET A 94 21.11 -6.93 3.54
CA MET A 94 21.36 -6.98 2.11
C MET A 94 22.07 -8.28 1.73
N VAL A 95 21.66 -8.89 0.61
CA VAL A 95 22.35 -10.02 -0.02
C VAL A 95 23.53 -9.54 -0.87
N PRO A 96 24.55 -10.37 -1.08
CA PRO A 96 25.68 -10.03 -1.94
C PRO A 96 25.29 -10.03 -3.43
N LEU A 97 26.21 -9.59 -4.30
CA LEU A 97 25.93 -9.36 -5.73
C LEU A 97 25.55 -10.66 -6.46
N GLU A 98 26.16 -11.76 -6.05
CA GLU A 98 26.05 -13.09 -6.64
C GLU A 98 24.66 -13.71 -6.43
N GLU A 99 23.91 -13.22 -5.44
CA GLU A 99 22.56 -13.69 -5.09
C GLU A 99 21.45 -12.78 -5.65
N LEU A 100 21.79 -11.67 -6.31
CA LEU A 100 20.79 -10.76 -6.86
C LEU A 100 20.17 -11.32 -8.14
N SER A 101 18.84 -11.35 -8.20
CA SER A 101 18.11 -11.75 -9.41
C SER A 101 18.32 -10.78 -10.57
N HIS A 102 18.37 -9.46 -10.29
CA HIS A 102 18.62 -8.41 -11.29
C HIS A 102 19.06 -7.11 -10.62
N ILE A 103 19.67 -6.20 -11.39
CA ILE A 103 20.11 -4.88 -10.92
C ILE A 103 19.49 -3.81 -11.80
N GLU A 104 18.64 -2.97 -11.21
CA GLU A 104 18.12 -1.78 -11.86
C GLU A 104 18.92 -0.55 -11.45
N GLN A 105 19.56 0.08 -12.43
CA GLN A 105 20.31 1.31 -12.22
C GLN A 105 19.40 2.52 -12.40
N VAL A 106 19.02 3.16 -11.30
CA VAL A 106 18.28 4.43 -11.31
C VAL A 106 19.27 5.57 -11.61
N LYS A 107 19.32 5.99 -12.88
CA LYS A 107 20.27 7.01 -13.37
C LYS A 107 19.63 8.39 -13.38
N PRO A 108 20.35 9.46 -12.98
CA PRO A 108 19.86 10.81 -13.18
C PRO A 108 19.87 11.14 -14.68
N GLU A 109 18.74 11.57 -15.22
CA GLU A 109 18.65 11.94 -16.63
C GLU A 109 19.10 13.39 -16.88
N ARG A 110 18.91 14.26 -15.89
CA ARG A 110 19.12 15.71 -16.01
C ARG A 110 19.78 16.31 -14.79
N CYS A 111 20.61 17.31 -15.05
CA CYS A 111 21.13 18.19 -14.02
C CYS A 111 20.04 19.20 -13.60
N ARG A 112 20.19 19.79 -12.41
CA ARG A 112 19.35 20.90 -11.96
C ARG A 112 19.38 22.11 -12.90
N CYS A 113 20.46 22.31 -13.65
CA CYS A 113 20.54 23.35 -14.69
C CYS A 113 19.84 22.99 -16.01
N GLY A 114 19.20 21.81 -16.11
CA GLY A 114 18.45 21.36 -17.28
C GLY A 114 19.26 20.56 -18.32
N LYS A 115 20.59 20.56 -18.22
CA LYS A 115 21.48 19.78 -19.11
C LYS A 115 21.23 18.27 -18.94
N ARG A 116 21.19 17.52 -20.04
CA ARG A 116 21.07 16.06 -20.05
C ARG A 116 22.37 15.42 -19.56
N LEU A 117 22.26 14.41 -18.70
CA LEU A 117 23.39 13.68 -18.09
C LEU A 117 23.60 12.28 -18.68
N LEU A 118 22.81 11.96 -19.71
CA LEU A 118 22.92 10.71 -20.46
C LEU A 118 24.37 10.46 -20.89
N HIS A 119 24.85 9.25 -20.65
CA HIS A 119 26.16 8.73 -21.10
C HIS A 119 27.40 9.31 -20.41
N LEU A 120 27.22 10.12 -19.36
CA LEU A 120 28.35 10.49 -18.50
C LEU A 120 28.80 9.30 -17.64
N PRO A 121 30.07 9.23 -17.24
CA PRO A 121 30.53 8.26 -16.24
C PRO A 121 29.73 8.44 -14.93
N MET A 122 29.30 7.33 -14.35
CA MET A 122 28.49 7.29 -13.13
C MET A 122 29.05 6.26 -12.16
N GLU A 123 28.90 6.53 -10.87
CA GLU A 123 29.30 5.64 -9.78
C GLU A 123 28.10 5.33 -8.90
N VAL A 124 28.12 4.16 -8.24
CA VAL A 124 27.04 3.76 -7.32
C VAL A 124 27.17 4.54 -6.01
N GLN A 125 26.26 5.48 -5.80
CA GLN A 125 26.24 6.31 -4.59
C GLN A 125 25.52 5.64 -3.40
N ALA A 126 24.52 4.81 -3.66
CA ALA A 126 23.75 4.11 -2.64
C ALA A 126 23.16 2.81 -3.19
N ARG A 127 22.88 1.85 -2.29
CA ARG A 127 22.20 0.60 -2.63
C ARG A 127 20.91 0.46 -1.83
N ARG A 128 19.87 -0.08 -2.47
CA ARG A 128 18.62 -0.52 -1.86
C ARG A 128 18.27 -1.86 -2.48
N GLN A 129 17.73 -2.77 -1.68
CA GLN A 129 17.26 -4.07 -2.14
C GLN A 129 15.80 -4.23 -1.73
N VAL A 130 15.00 -4.65 -2.69
CA VAL A 130 13.60 -5.02 -2.48
C VAL A 130 13.55 -6.53 -2.55
N PHE A 131 13.11 -7.15 -1.46
CA PHE A 131 12.82 -8.59 -1.43
C PHE A 131 11.37 -8.74 -1.84
N ASP A 132 11.14 -9.23 -3.04
CA ASP A 132 9.80 -9.41 -3.59
C ASP A 132 9.51 -10.88 -3.84
N MET A 133 8.22 -11.23 -3.86
CA MET A 133 7.73 -12.56 -4.20
C MET A 133 6.97 -12.47 -5.52
N PRO A 134 7.53 -12.99 -6.63
CA PRO A 134 6.78 -13.03 -7.89
C PRO A 134 5.52 -13.88 -7.74
N ASP A 135 4.56 -13.71 -8.64
CA ASP A 135 3.22 -14.32 -8.61
C ASP A 135 3.24 -15.77 -8.10
N PRO A 136 2.73 -16.02 -6.88
CA PRO A 136 2.77 -17.35 -6.29
C PRO A 136 1.77 -18.27 -7.01
N LYS A 137 2.28 -19.34 -7.62
CA LYS A 137 1.46 -20.38 -8.26
C LYS A 137 1.30 -21.57 -7.32
N LEU A 138 0.07 -22.08 -7.22
CA LEU A 138 -0.18 -23.35 -6.52
C LEU A 138 0.19 -24.52 -7.42
N GLU A 139 1.13 -25.33 -6.95
CA GLU A 139 1.39 -26.65 -7.52
C GLU A 139 0.47 -27.67 -6.84
N VAL A 140 -0.24 -28.46 -7.65
CA VAL A 140 -1.21 -29.47 -7.17
C VAL A 140 -0.67 -30.84 -7.51
N THR A 141 -0.39 -31.64 -6.48
CA THR A 141 0.00 -33.05 -6.61
C THR A 141 -1.17 -33.94 -6.19
N GLU A 142 -1.65 -34.78 -7.11
CA GLU A 142 -2.62 -35.82 -6.80
C GLU A 142 -1.89 -37.10 -6.37
N TYR A 143 -2.23 -37.61 -5.19
CA TYR A 143 -1.75 -38.91 -4.73
C TYR A 143 -2.82 -39.97 -5.05
N GLN A 144 -2.47 -40.93 -5.89
CA GLN A 144 -3.35 -42.04 -6.24
C GLN A 144 -2.96 -43.29 -5.44
N GLN A 145 -3.88 -43.76 -4.62
CA GLN A 145 -3.72 -45.01 -3.90
C GLN A 145 -4.01 -46.18 -4.85
N MET A 146 -2.98 -46.92 -5.22
CA MET A 146 -3.10 -48.11 -6.06
C MET A 146 -3.35 -49.34 -5.19
N ALA A 147 -4.08 -50.31 -5.76
CA ALA A 147 -4.31 -51.60 -5.13
C ALA A 147 -4.15 -52.73 -6.14
N CYS A 148 -3.67 -53.89 -5.68
CA CYS A 148 -3.56 -55.10 -6.48
C CYS A 148 -3.85 -56.35 -5.64
N THR A 149 -4.20 -57.45 -6.31
CA THR A 149 -4.38 -58.75 -5.66
C THR A 149 -3.15 -59.61 -5.92
N CYS A 150 -2.58 -60.20 -4.86
CA CYS A 150 -1.46 -61.12 -5.00
C CYS A 150 -1.92 -62.38 -5.76
N PRO A 151 -1.25 -62.79 -6.86
CA PRO A 151 -1.65 -63.95 -7.63
C PRO A 151 -1.40 -65.28 -6.89
N GLU A 152 -0.50 -65.30 -5.90
CA GLU A 152 -0.12 -66.52 -5.18
C GLU A 152 -1.04 -66.81 -3.99
N CYS A 153 -1.34 -65.81 -3.15
CA CYS A 153 -2.12 -65.99 -1.93
C CYS A 153 -3.52 -65.35 -1.97
N GLY A 154 -3.85 -64.59 -3.02
CA GLY A 154 -5.13 -63.90 -3.16
C GLY A 154 -5.29 -62.66 -2.24
N ALA A 155 -4.27 -62.30 -1.46
CA ALA A 155 -4.34 -61.14 -0.56
C ALA A 155 -4.44 -59.82 -1.35
N LYS A 156 -5.30 -58.91 -0.89
CA LYS A 156 -5.38 -57.53 -1.41
C LYS A 156 -4.28 -56.69 -0.79
N ASN A 157 -3.48 -56.05 -1.63
CA ASN A 157 -2.43 -55.12 -1.25
C ASN A 157 -2.84 -53.71 -1.68
N VAL A 158 -2.63 -52.73 -0.81
CA VAL A 158 -3.00 -51.34 -1.04
C VAL A 158 -1.82 -50.45 -0.67
N GLY A 159 -1.50 -49.48 -1.53
CA GLY A 159 -0.46 -48.49 -1.25
C GLY A 159 -0.82 -47.60 -0.05
N ALA A 160 0.19 -47.10 0.65
CA ALA A 160 -0.02 -46.13 1.73
C ALA A 160 0.21 -44.71 1.20
N PHE A 161 -0.62 -43.75 1.65
CA PHE A 161 -0.32 -42.34 1.46
C PHE A 161 0.92 -41.94 2.29
N PRO A 162 1.68 -40.92 1.86
CA PRO A 162 2.70 -40.31 2.71
C PRO A 162 2.08 -39.77 4.00
N HIS A 163 2.82 -39.82 5.11
CA HIS A 163 2.37 -39.36 6.43
C HIS A 163 1.86 -37.91 6.46
N GLU A 164 2.31 -37.07 5.54
CA GLU A 164 1.88 -35.68 5.46
C GLU A 164 0.52 -35.48 4.79
N VAL A 165 0.00 -36.49 4.05
CA VAL A 165 -1.23 -36.44 3.27
C VAL A 165 -2.34 -37.16 4.04
N ASN A 166 -3.06 -36.41 4.86
CA ASN A 166 -4.02 -36.96 5.83
C ASN A 166 -5.48 -36.60 5.53
N ALA A 167 -5.72 -35.82 4.48
CA ALA A 167 -7.06 -35.43 4.04
C ALA A 167 -7.18 -35.56 2.51
N PRO A 168 -8.39 -35.78 1.98
CA PRO A 168 -8.63 -35.86 0.53
C PRO A 168 -8.16 -34.62 -0.23
N VAL A 169 -8.25 -33.43 0.39
CA VAL A 169 -7.75 -32.15 -0.11
C VAL A 169 -7.14 -31.38 1.05
N GLN A 170 -5.92 -30.88 0.90
CA GLN A 170 -5.24 -30.10 1.94
C GLN A 170 -4.18 -29.15 1.35
N TYR A 171 -3.93 -28.04 2.04
CA TYR A 171 -2.79 -27.19 1.75
C TYR A 171 -1.49 -27.82 2.25
N GLY A 172 -0.50 -27.90 1.36
CA GLY A 172 0.86 -28.34 1.66
C GLY A 172 1.67 -27.35 2.51
N GLN A 173 2.87 -27.77 2.92
CA GLN A 173 3.72 -26.98 3.83
C GLN A 173 4.13 -25.62 3.24
N GLY A 174 4.38 -25.54 1.93
CA GLY A 174 4.76 -24.29 1.26
C GLY A 174 3.71 -23.19 1.42
N VAL A 175 2.43 -23.51 1.26
CA VAL A 175 1.33 -22.55 1.45
C VAL A 175 1.21 -22.10 2.90
N ARG A 176 1.37 -23.03 3.85
CA ARG A 176 1.33 -22.71 5.28
C ARG A 176 2.50 -21.81 5.68
N ALA A 177 3.70 -22.10 5.18
CA ALA A 177 4.88 -21.27 5.40
C ALA A 177 4.72 -19.86 4.80
N LEU A 178 4.13 -19.78 3.59
CA LEU A 178 3.80 -18.51 2.96
C LEU A 178 2.83 -17.69 3.81
N MET A 179 1.73 -18.29 4.29
CA MET A 179 0.78 -17.62 5.17
C MET A 179 1.45 -17.05 6.44
N VAL A 180 2.30 -17.85 7.09
CA VAL A 180 3.04 -17.42 8.28
C VAL A 180 3.99 -16.27 7.94
N MET A 181 4.71 -16.35 6.81
CA MET A 181 5.60 -15.29 6.34
C MET A 181 4.83 -13.99 6.13
N LEU A 182 3.70 -14.05 5.42
CA LEU A 182 2.85 -12.88 5.14
C LEU A 182 2.28 -12.26 6.43
N ALA A 183 1.75 -13.09 7.34
CA ALA A 183 1.16 -12.63 8.59
C ALA A 183 2.19 -11.98 9.53
N VAL A 184 3.40 -12.55 9.62
CA VAL A 184 4.41 -12.13 10.60
C VAL A 184 5.34 -11.05 10.05
N LYS A 185 5.74 -11.14 8.78
CA LYS A 185 6.78 -10.27 8.20
C LYS A 185 6.25 -9.18 7.29
N CYS A 186 5.11 -9.39 6.61
CA CYS A 186 4.59 -8.42 5.65
C CYS A 186 3.55 -7.45 6.23
N GLN A 187 3.16 -7.60 7.50
CA GLN A 187 2.15 -6.76 8.18
C GLN A 187 0.96 -6.44 7.27
N LEU A 188 0.26 -7.47 6.82
CA LEU A 188 -1.01 -7.31 6.10
C LEU A 188 -2.01 -6.61 7.05
N SER A 189 -2.17 -5.30 6.89
CA SER A 189 -3.15 -4.45 7.60
C SER A 189 -4.28 -4.06 6.67
#